data_AF-A0A3M6JWK6-F1
#
_entry.id   AF-A0A3M6JWK6-F1
#
_cell.length_a   1.000
_cell.length_b   1.000
_cell.length_c   1.000
_cell.angle_alpha   90.00
_cell.angle_beta   90.00
_cell.angle_gamma   90.00
#
_symmetry.space_group_name_H-M   'P 1'
#
loop_
_entity.id
_entity.type
_entity.pdbx_description
1 polymer ?
#
loop_
_entity_poly.entity_id
_entity_poly.type
_entity_poly.pdbx_seq_one_letter_code
_entity_poly.pdbx_strand_id
1 'polypeptide(L)'
;MAEKSFATSLSCMDGRVQIPMNDWIKAKYSVDFVDTITAPGIDKVMFDGNVESLKKSVMISVTNHKSNHIVVSGHYGCAGNPVSDEEHATHIKKSVEIISSWDLDATVVGVWIDENFVPHLVE
;
A
#
# COMPACT_ATOMS: atom_id res chain seq x y z
N MET A 1 -16.31 6.05 23.94
CA MET A 1 -15.75 6.66 22.71
C MET A 1 -15.96 5.65 21.60
N ALA A 2 -16.45 6.06 20.43
CA ALA A 2 -16.53 5.14 19.29
C ALA A 2 -15.12 4.62 18.98
N GLU A 3 -14.98 3.33 18.69
CA GLU A 3 -13.72 2.79 18.20
C GLU A 3 -13.32 3.50 16.91
N LYS A 4 -12.05 3.89 16.82
CA LYS A 4 -11.50 4.58 15.65
C LYS A 4 -11.19 3.58 14.56
N SER A 5 -11.48 3.92 13.30
CA SER A 5 -11.29 3.02 12.16
C SER A 5 -9.93 3.22 11.50
N PHE A 6 -9.39 2.12 10.96
CA PHE A 6 -8.05 2.07 10.35
C PHE A 6 -8.10 1.46 8.96
N ALA A 7 -7.17 1.89 8.11
CA ALA A 7 -6.75 1.20 6.90
C ALA A 7 -5.23 1.01 6.92
N THR A 8 -4.70 0.14 6.06
CA THR A 8 -3.27 -0.11 5.92
C THR A 8 -2.76 0.37 4.57
N SER A 9 -1.67 1.12 4.55
CA SER A 9 -0.97 1.58 3.36
C SER A 9 0.43 0.96 3.31
N LEU A 10 0.74 0.28 2.20
CA LEU A 10 2.09 -0.13 1.84
C LEU A 10 2.57 0.80 0.71
N SER A 11 3.42 1.77 1.06
CA SER A 11 3.91 2.79 0.13
C SER A 11 5.43 2.91 0.13
N CYS A 12 5.97 3.55 -0.91
CA CYS A 12 7.40 3.88 -0.91
C CYS A 12 7.73 4.80 0.27
N MET A 13 8.97 4.81 0.76
CA MET A 13 9.40 5.80 1.77
C MET A 13 9.49 7.24 1.26
N ASP A 14 9.26 7.46 -0.05
CA ASP A 14 9.27 8.78 -0.66
C ASP A 14 8.28 9.73 0.04
N GLY A 15 8.78 10.86 0.54
CA GLY A 15 7.96 11.82 1.27
C GLY A 15 6.83 12.45 0.44
N ARG A 16 6.99 12.49 -0.89
CA ARG A 16 6.02 13.11 -1.81
C ARG A 16 4.73 12.31 -1.91
N VAL A 17 4.77 10.99 -1.65
CA VAL A 17 3.61 10.11 -1.78
C VAL A 17 2.79 9.97 -0.50
N GLN A 18 3.34 10.32 0.67
CA GLN A 18 2.72 9.98 1.96
C GLN A 18 1.36 10.66 2.18
N ILE A 19 1.31 11.99 2.02
CA ILE A 19 0.07 12.77 2.22
C ILE A 19 -0.97 12.41 1.15
N PRO A 20 -0.65 12.44 -0.16
CA PRO A 20 -1.63 12.09 -1.19
C PRO A 20 -2.23 10.70 -0.99
N MET A 21 -1.40 9.71 -0.62
CA MET A 21 -1.86 8.35 -0.38
C MET A 21 -2.78 8.27 0.84
N ASN A 22 -2.38 8.86 1.97
CA ASN A 22 -3.17 8.80 3.20
C ASN A 22 -4.51 9.53 3.04
N ASP A 23 -4.52 10.71 2.41
CA ASP A 23 -5.76 11.46 2.18
C ASP A 23 -6.70 10.71 1.23
N TRP A 24 -6.17 10.09 0.17
CA TRP A 24 -6.95 9.28 -0.75
C TRP A 24 -7.56 8.05 -0.05
N ILE A 25 -6.80 7.33 0.77
CA ILE A 25 -7.29 6.17 1.53
C ILE A 25 -8.41 6.60 2.50
N LYS A 26 -8.17 7.67 3.27
CA LYS A 26 -9.16 8.18 4.23
C LYS A 26 -10.44 8.62 3.54
N ALA A 27 -10.34 9.33 2.41
CA ALA A 27 -11.50 9.76 1.65
C ALA A 27 -12.26 8.56 1.04
N LYS A 28 -11.55 7.59 0.45
CA LYS A 28 -12.14 6.44 -0.21
C LYS A 28 -12.84 5.48 0.74
N TYR A 29 -12.25 5.24 1.92
CA TYR A 29 -12.73 4.22 2.86
C TYR A 29 -13.35 4.81 4.13
N SER A 30 -13.41 6.14 4.26
CA SER A 30 -13.97 6.85 5.42
C SER A 30 -13.36 6.41 6.76
N VAL A 31 -12.02 6.20 6.77
CA VAL A 31 -11.28 5.78 7.97
C VAL A 31 -10.67 6.96 8.74
N ASP A 32 -10.56 6.83 10.06
CA ASP A 32 -9.93 7.85 10.91
C ASP A 32 -8.41 7.91 10.71
N PHE A 33 -7.77 6.74 10.58
CA PHE A 33 -6.31 6.60 10.55
C PHE A 33 -5.85 5.64 9.45
N VAL A 34 -4.58 5.80 9.05
CA VAL A 34 -3.92 4.93 8.07
C VAL A 34 -2.59 4.46 8.67
N ASP A 35 -2.47 3.17 8.93
CA ASP A 35 -1.21 2.55 9.28
C ASP A 35 -0.32 2.53 8.04
N THR A 36 0.77 3.28 8.07
CA THR A 36 1.67 3.41 6.91
C THR A 36 2.91 2.54 7.11
N ILE A 37 3.09 1.55 6.25
CA ILE A 37 4.24 0.64 6.21
C ILE A 37 5.06 1.02 4.98
N THR A 38 6.32 1.41 5.20
CA THR A 38 7.16 1.98 4.13
C THR A 38 8.43 1.20 3.86
N ALA A 39 8.81 1.12 2.59
CA ALA A 39 10.12 0.66 2.14
C ALA A 39 10.51 1.39 0.84
N PRO A 40 11.80 1.59 0.51
CA PRO A 40 12.17 2.10 -0.80
C PRO A 40 11.74 1.11 -1.90
N GLY A 41 10.91 1.56 -2.86
CA GLY A 41 10.41 0.69 -3.94
C GLY A 41 9.58 -0.48 -3.42
N ILE A 42 8.60 -0.21 -2.55
CA ILE A 42 7.86 -1.26 -1.83
C ILE A 42 7.18 -2.28 -2.75
N ASP A 43 6.74 -1.86 -3.94
CA ASP A 43 6.14 -2.72 -4.96
C ASP A 43 7.15 -3.76 -5.48
N LYS A 44 8.41 -3.38 -5.67
CA LYS A 44 9.50 -4.32 -5.95
C LYS A 44 9.82 -5.22 -4.77
N VAL A 45 9.86 -4.68 -3.55
CA VAL A 45 10.11 -5.48 -2.32
C VAL A 45 9.03 -6.54 -2.13
N MET A 46 7.78 -6.18 -2.43
CA MET A 46 6.66 -7.12 -2.41
C MET A 46 6.76 -8.16 -3.54
N PHE A 47 7.18 -7.75 -4.74
CA PHE A 47 7.28 -8.63 -5.90
C PHE A 47 8.44 -9.65 -5.84
N ASP A 48 9.64 -9.22 -5.44
CA ASP A 48 10.89 -10.01 -5.54
C ASP A 48 11.77 -9.92 -4.28
N GLY A 49 11.22 -9.38 -3.18
CA GLY A 49 11.96 -9.18 -1.94
C GLY A 49 11.56 -10.12 -0.80
N ASN A 50 12.21 -9.93 0.35
CA ASN A 50 11.79 -10.57 1.59
C ASN A 50 10.65 -9.76 2.24
N VAL A 51 9.46 -10.34 2.23
CA VAL A 51 8.23 -9.69 2.70
C VAL A 51 7.89 -9.98 4.17
N GLU A 52 8.69 -10.76 4.90
CA GLU A 52 8.31 -11.24 6.24
C GLU A 52 8.06 -10.10 7.25
N SER A 53 8.89 -9.05 7.23
CA SER A 53 8.70 -7.88 8.10
C SER A 53 7.48 -7.05 7.71
N LEU A 54 7.20 -6.92 6.42
CA LEU A 54 6.02 -6.24 5.88
C LEU A 54 4.77 -7.00 6.27
N LYS A 55 4.75 -8.32 6.03
CA LYS A 55 3.67 -9.23 6.41
C LYS A 55 3.35 -9.14 7.89
N LYS A 56 4.37 -9.18 8.76
CA LYS A 56 4.17 -9.02 10.20
C LYS A 56 3.50 -7.70 10.56
N SER A 57 3.88 -6.61 9.90
CA SER A 57 3.31 -5.28 10.14
C SER A 57 1.86 -5.18 9.65
N VAL A 58 1.56 -5.75 8.47
CA VAL A 58 0.20 -5.84 7.93
C VAL A 58 -0.68 -6.68 8.85
N MET A 59 -0.19 -7.83 9.31
CA MET A 59 -0.91 -8.69 10.25
C MET A 59 -1.28 -7.91 11.52
N ILE A 60 -0.36 -7.16 12.12
CA ILE A 60 -0.65 -6.32 13.29
C ILE A 60 -1.77 -5.30 12.99
N SER A 61 -1.70 -4.61 11.85
CA SER A 61 -2.71 -3.63 11.45
C SER A 61 -4.11 -4.28 11.31
N VAL A 62 -4.20 -5.44 10.67
CA VAL A 62 -5.46 -6.18 10.52
C VAL A 62 -5.94 -6.76 11.85
N THR A 63 -5.08 -7.41 12.63
CA THR A 63 -5.51 -8.14 13.85
C THR A 63 -5.77 -7.23 15.04
N ASN A 64 -4.96 -6.18 15.22
CA ASN A 64 -5.01 -5.32 16.40
C ASN A 64 -5.79 -4.04 16.15
N HIS A 65 -5.63 -3.41 14.98
CA HIS A 65 -6.36 -2.18 14.64
C HIS A 65 -7.63 -2.45 13.84
N LYS A 66 -7.91 -3.72 13.49
CA LYS A 66 -9.09 -4.14 12.72
C LYS A 66 -9.17 -3.45 11.36
N SER A 67 -8.00 -3.15 10.77
CA SER A 67 -7.91 -2.63 9.42
C SER A 67 -8.49 -3.65 8.44
N ASN A 68 -9.52 -3.26 7.69
CA ASN A 68 -10.23 -4.09 6.72
C ASN A 68 -9.89 -3.73 5.26
N HIS A 69 -8.99 -2.77 5.04
CA HIS A 69 -8.52 -2.34 3.73
C HIS A 69 -7.00 -2.24 3.73
N ILE A 70 -6.36 -2.95 2.81
CA ILE A 70 -4.92 -2.92 2.58
C ILE A 70 -4.69 -2.36 1.18
N VAL A 71 -3.87 -1.31 1.09
CA VAL A 71 -3.55 -0.66 -0.18
C VAL A 71 -2.06 -0.73 -0.41
N VAL A 72 -1.62 -1.28 -1.55
CA VAL A 72 -0.22 -1.31 -1.97
C VAL A 72 0.00 -0.39 -3.16
N SER A 73 1.05 0.43 -3.10
CA SER A 73 1.32 1.44 -4.13
C SER A 73 2.73 1.39 -4.72
N GLY A 74 2.81 1.64 -6.03
CA GLY A 74 4.02 2.14 -6.71
C GLY A 74 3.85 3.62 -7.06
N HIS A 75 4.93 4.29 -7.46
CA HIS A 75 4.85 5.71 -7.82
C HIS A 75 5.83 6.11 -8.90
N TYR A 76 5.46 7.16 -9.64
CA TYR A 76 6.31 7.79 -10.64
C TYR A 76 7.64 8.28 -10.05
N GLY A 77 8.71 8.07 -10.81
CA GLY A 77 10.06 8.57 -10.45
C GLY A 77 10.62 7.93 -9.19
N CYS A 78 10.36 6.63 -8.96
CA CYS A 78 10.86 5.89 -7.80
C CYS A 78 12.35 5.54 -7.93
N ALA A 79 13.17 6.06 -7.02
CA ALA A 79 14.59 5.67 -6.95
C ALA A 79 14.81 4.25 -6.40
N GLY A 80 13.88 3.75 -5.57
CA GLY A 80 13.95 2.40 -4.97
C GLY A 80 13.55 1.27 -5.93
N ASN A 81 12.82 1.60 -6.98
CA ASN A 81 12.44 0.70 -8.06
C ASN A 81 12.48 1.46 -9.40
N PRO A 82 13.67 1.63 -10.02
CA PRO A 82 13.84 2.45 -11.22
C PRO A 82 13.44 1.66 -12.48
N VAL A 83 12.14 1.45 -12.67
CA VAL A 83 11.53 0.71 -13.80
C VAL A 83 10.48 1.58 -14.49
N SER A 84 9.91 1.09 -15.60
CA SER A 84 8.81 1.76 -16.30
C SER A 84 7.50 1.75 -15.49
N ASP A 85 6.56 2.65 -15.83
CA ASP A 85 5.23 2.71 -15.21
C ASP A 85 4.46 1.40 -15.44
N GLU A 86 4.63 0.75 -16.59
CA GLU A 86 4.04 -0.55 -16.90
C GLU A 86 4.62 -1.69 -16.03
N GLU A 87 5.93 -1.66 -15.76
CA GLU A 87 6.58 -2.60 -14.85
C GLU A 87 6.13 -2.37 -13.40
N HIS A 88 6.00 -1.11 -12.97
CA HIS A 88 5.39 -0.77 -11.69
C HIS A 88 3.97 -1.33 -11.57
N ALA A 89 3.12 -1.13 -12.57
CA ALA A 89 1.76 -1.69 -12.59
C ALA A 89 1.77 -3.23 -12.44
N THR A 90 2.72 -3.90 -13.08
CA THR A 90 2.92 -5.35 -12.95
C THR A 90 3.32 -5.73 -11.52
N HIS A 91 4.30 -5.04 -10.92
CA HIS A 91 4.72 -5.28 -9.54
C HIS A 91 3.59 -5.03 -8.54
N ILE A 92 2.79 -3.97 -8.74
CA ILE A 92 1.62 -3.66 -7.91
C ILE A 92 0.61 -4.80 -7.96
N LYS A 93 0.24 -5.28 -9.14
CA LYS A 93 -0.70 -6.41 -9.31
C LYS A 93 -0.19 -7.67 -8.61
N LYS A 94 1.09 -7.99 -8.77
CA LYS A 94 1.70 -9.12 -8.05
C LYS A 94 1.74 -8.92 -6.55
N SER A 95 1.97 -7.69 -6.09
CA SER A 95 1.89 -7.36 -4.67
C SER A 95 0.50 -7.61 -4.10
N VAL A 96 -0.56 -7.26 -4.84
CA VAL A 96 -1.95 -7.56 -4.46
C VAL A 96 -2.17 -9.07 -4.36
N GLU A 97 -1.73 -9.85 -5.34
CA GLU A 97 -1.81 -11.32 -5.30
C GLU A 97 -1.09 -11.90 -4.06
N ILE A 98 0.12 -11.42 -3.76
CA ILE A 98 0.93 -11.88 -2.63
C ILE A 98 0.26 -11.56 -1.30
N ILE A 99 -0.20 -10.32 -1.09
CA ILE A 99 -0.88 -9.93 0.16
C ILE A 99 -2.19 -10.71 0.31
N SER A 100 -2.94 -10.89 -0.77
CA SER A 100 -4.20 -11.66 -0.76
C SER A 100 -3.96 -13.13 -0.38
N SER A 101 -2.82 -13.70 -0.77
CA SER A 101 -2.44 -15.07 -0.39
C SER A 101 -2.17 -15.27 1.10
N TRP A 102 -2.05 -14.17 1.88
CA TRP A 102 -1.88 -14.25 3.33
C TRP A 102 -3.18 -14.56 4.08
N ASP A 103 -4.32 -14.65 3.36
CA ASP A 103 -5.63 -15.03 3.90
C ASP A 103 -6.05 -14.18 5.11
N LEU A 104 -5.92 -12.86 4.94
CA LEU A 104 -6.32 -11.88 5.94
C LEU A 104 -7.76 -11.43 5.67
N ASP A 105 -8.51 -11.15 6.74
CA ASP A 105 -9.89 -10.63 6.67
C ASP A 105 -9.90 -9.13 6.30
N ALA A 106 -9.34 -8.81 5.12
CA ALA A 106 -9.20 -7.46 4.60
C ALA A 106 -9.21 -7.45 3.06
N THR A 107 -9.79 -6.40 2.48
CA THR A 107 -9.75 -6.17 1.03
C THR A 107 -8.39 -5.62 0.63
N VAL A 108 -7.75 -6.20 -0.38
CA VAL A 108 -6.46 -5.73 -0.90
C VAL A 108 -6.66 -5.04 -2.26
N VAL A 109 -6.09 -3.84 -2.43
CA VAL A 109 -6.11 -3.14 -3.73
C VAL A 109 -4.74 -2.55 -4.08
N GLY A 110 -4.49 -2.43 -5.39
CA GLY A 110 -3.29 -1.83 -5.95
C GLY A 110 -3.51 -0.40 -6.40
N VAL A 111 -2.52 0.47 -6.20
CA VAL A 111 -2.57 1.89 -6.56
C VAL A 111 -1.30 2.33 -7.28
N TRP A 112 -1.46 3.06 -8.38
CA TRP A 112 -0.40 3.79 -9.04
C TRP A 112 -0.48 5.27 -8.66
N ILE A 113 0.65 5.86 -8.26
CA ILE A 113 0.74 7.29 -7.96
C ILE A 113 1.47 7.96 -9.12
N ASP A 114 0.77 8.80 -9.86
CA ASP A 114 1.28 9.43 -11.09
C ASP A 114 2.30 10.56 -10.83
N GLU A 115 2.79 11.19 -11.89
CA GLU A 115 3.77 12.28 -11.84
C GLU A 115 3.26 13.56 -11.14
N ASN A 116 1.94 13.69 -10.99
CA ASN A 116 1.29 14.76 -10.23
C ASN A 116 0.98 14.35 -8.79
N PHE A 117 1.44 13.17 -8.38
CA PHE A 117 1.20 12.54 -7.09
C PHE A 117 -0.30 12.27 -6.82
N VAL A 118 -1.07 11.97 -7.87
CA VAL A 118 -2.47 11.57 -7.77
C VAL A 118 -2.56 10.03 -7.73
N PRO A 119 -3.23 9.44 -6.73
CA PRO A 119 -3.41 7.99 -6.65
C PRO A 119 -4.54 7.47 -7.56
N HIS A 120 -4.24 6.44 -8.35
CA HIS A 120 -5.15 5.76 -9.27
C HIS A 120 -5.22 4.27 -8.95
N LEU A 121 -6.42 3.69 -8.97
CA LEU A 121 -6.55 2.24 -8.84
C LEU A 121 -5.92 1.52 -10.04
N VAL A 122 -5.22 0.43 -9.75
CA VAL A 122 -4.71 -0.49 -10.77
C VAL A 122 -5.64 -1.70 -10.80
N GLU A 123 -6.33 -1.88 -11.94
CA GLU A 123 -7.22 -3.03 -12.21
C GLU A 123 -6.46 -4.27 -12.65
#